data_AF-Q93X90-F1
#
_entry.id   AF-Q93X90-F1
#
_cell.length_a   1.000
_cell.length_b   1.000
_cell.length_c   1.000
_cell.angle_alpha   90.00
_cell.angle_beta   90.00
_cell.angle_gamma   90.00
#
_symmetry.space_group_name_H-M   'P 1'
#
loop_
_entity.id
_entity.type
_entity.pdbx_description
1 polymer ?
#
loop_
_entity_poly.entity_id
_entity_poly.type
_entity_poly.pdbx_seq_one_letter_code
_entity_poly.pdbx_strand_id
1 'polypeptide(L)' 'RPKGHCVAVRVTSEDPDDGFKPTGGKVQELSFKSKPNVWAYFSVKSGGGIHEFSDSQ' A
#
# COMPACT_ATOMS: atom_id res chain seq x y z
N ARG A 1 2.72 31.07 5.43
CA ARG A 1 2.38 30.26 6.63
C ARG A 1 1.91 28.88 6.13
N PRO A 2 2.42 27.76 6.67
CA PRO A 2 1.93 26.42 6.31
C PRO A 2 0.42 26.29 6.52
N LYS A 3 -0.27 25.55 5.64
CA LYS A 3 -1.71 25.28 5.76
C LYS A 3 -1.92 23.90 6.35
N GLY A 4 -2.04 23.83 7.68
CA GLY A 4 -2.31 22.58 8.40
C GLY A 4 -1.10 21.67 8.54
N HIS A 5 -1.37 20.39 8.82
CA HIS A 5 -0.39 19.33 9.03
C HIS A 5 -0.75 18.11 8.17
N CYS A 6 0.26 17.39 7.67
CA CYS A 6 0.10 16.20 6.84
C CYS A 6 0.95 15.06 7.38
N VAL A 7 0.36 13.88 7.51
CA VAL A 7 1.04 12.63 7.80
C VAL A 7 0.81 11.69 6.62
N ALA A 8 1.86 11.05 6.14
CA ALA A 8 1.79 10.05 5.08
C ALA A 8 2.31 8.71 5.59
N VAL A 9 1.76 7.63 5.07
CA VAL A 9 2.17 6.25 5.39
C VAL A 9 2.46 5.49 4.10
N ARG A 10 3.35 4.50 4.19
CA ARG A 10 3.59 3.52 3.13
C ARG A 10 2.83 2.24 3.47
N VAL A 11 2.24 1.61 2.47
CA VAL A 11 1.62 0.29 2.57
C VAL A 11 2.46 -0.63 1.71
N THR A 12 3.06 -1.66 2.28
CA THR A 12 3.98 -2.57 1.59
C THR A 12 3.51 -4.02 1.65
N SER A 13 3.94 -4.84 0.70
CA SER A 13 3.76 -6.30 0.71
C SER A 13 4.85 -7.03 1.50
N GLU A 14 5.29 -6.47 2.61
CA GLU A 14 6.34 -7.04 3.47
C GLU A 14 5.72 -7.82 4.65
N ASP A 15 6.33 -8.96 5.01
CA ASP A 15 5.89 -9.77 6.15
C ASP A 15 6.70 -9.41 7.42
N PRO A 16 6.09 -8.76 8.43
CA PRO A 16 6.79 -8.41 9.66
C PRO A 16 7.23 -9.62 10.49
N ASP A 17 6.54 -10.76 10.38
CA ASP A 17 6.87 -11.99 11.12
C ASP A 17 8.06 -12.73 10.47
N ASP A 18 8.31 -12.53 9.17
CA ASP A 18 9.49 -12.99 8.42
C ASP A 18 10.52 -11.86 8.20
N GLY A 19 10.64 -10.94 9.17
CA GLY A 19 11.70 -9.92 9.18
C GLY A 19 11.56 -8.84 8.10
N PHE A 20 10.32 -8.45 7.77
CA PHE A 20 9.96 -7.49 6.71
C PHE A 20 10.38 -7.94 5.31
N LYS A 21 10.38 -9.26 5.07
CA LYS A 21 10.70 -9.79 3.75
C LYS A 21 9.62 -9.38 2.73
N PRO A 22 9.99 -8.80 1.57
CA PRO A 22 9.03 -8.51 0.50
C PRO A 22 8.40 -9.79 -0.04
N THR A 23 7.09 -9.74 -0.25
CA THR A 23 6.30 -10.83 -0.80
C THR A 23 5.62 -10.41 -2.10
N GLY A 24 5.58 -11.33 -3.06
CA GLY A 24 4.79 -11.22 -4.28
C GLY A 24 3.47 -12.00 -4.14
N GLY A 25 2.68 -12.02 -5.21
CA GLY A 25 1.44 -12.79 -5.25
C GLY A 25 0.28 -12.02 -5.85
N LYS A 26 -0.95 -12.37 -5.47
CA LYS A 26 -2.18 -11.77 -6.00
C LYS A 26 -2.96 -11.05 -4.90
N VAL A 27 -3.28 -9.78 -5.14
CA VAL A 27 -4.22 -9.02 -4.30
C VAL A 27 -5.63 -9.51 -4.61
N GLN A 28 -6.29 -10.13 -3.64
CA GLN A 28 -7.65 -10.65 -3.83
C GLN A 28 -8.66 -9.49 -3.86
N GLU A 29 -8.58 -8.61 -2.87
CA GLU A 29 -9.47 -7.46 -2.72
C GLU A 29 -8.66 -6.24 -2.28
N LEU A 30 -9.00 -5.09 -2.85
CA LEU A 30 -8.54 -3.77 -2.41
C LEU A 30 -9.76 -2.91 -2.12
N SER A 31 -9.98 -2.61 -0.85
CA SER A 31 -11.10 -1.79 -0.38
C SER A 31 -10.57 -0.72 0.59
N PHE A 32 -10.32 0.48 0.07
CA PHE A 32 -9.89 1.62 0.88
C PHE A 32 -11.06 2.54 1.19
N LYS A 33 -11.34 2.76 2.47
CA LYS A 33 -12.42 3.64 2.94
C LYS A 33 -11.89 5.06 3.13
N SER A 34 -12.02 5.88 2.10
CA SER A 34 -11.62 7.29 2.16
C SER A 34 -12.45 8.11 3.17
N LYS A 35 -11.85 9.20 3.66
CA LYS A 35 -12.48 10.23 4.50
C LYS A 35 -12.07 11.62 3.98
N PRO A 36 -12.73 12.73 4.39
CA PRO A 36 -12.44 14.06 3.85
C PRO A 36 -10.95 14.45 3.85
N ASN A 37 -10.17 14.00 4.84
CA ASN A 37 -8.74 14.30 4.99
C ASN A 37 -7.84 13.07 4.85
N VAL A 38 -8.38 11.93 4.41
CA VAL A 38 -7.64 10.65 4.32
C VAL A 38 -7.94 9.99 2.97
N TRP A 39 -6.92 9.92 2.14
CA TRP A 39 -7.00 9.41 0.77
C TRP A 39 -5.77 8.55 0.47
N ALA A 40 -5.88 7.68 -0.55
CA ALA A 40 -4.79 6.81 -0.98
C ALA A 40 -4.92 6.53 -2.48
N TYR A 41 -3.80 6.12 -3.09
CA TYR A 41 -3.72 5.58 -4.44
C TYR A 41 -2.78 4.37 -4.40
N PHE A 42 -2.99 3.42 -5.31
CA PHE A 42 -2.28 2.15 -5.32
C PHE A 42 -1.80 1.83 -6.75
N SER A 43 -0.64 1.19 -6.86
CA SER A 43 -0.06 0.71 -8.13
C SER A 43 -0.75 -0.57 -8.66
N VAL A 44 -1.45 -1.29 -7.77
CA VAL A 44 -2.20 -2.51 -8.04
C VAL A 44 -3.70 -2.32 -7.80
N LYS A 45 -4.53 -3.20 -8.36
CA LYS A 45 -5.99 -3.22 -8.20
C LYS A 45 -6.46 -4.56 -7.63
N SER A 46 -7.71 -4.65 -7.19
CA SER A 46 -8.34 -5.94 -6.85
C SER A 46 -8.17 -6.94 -8.00
N GLY A 47 -7.68 -8.14 -7.67
CA GLY A 47 -7.32 -9.18 -8.64
C GLY A 47 -5.98 -9.00 -9.35
N GLY A 48 -5.25 -7.90 -9.08
CA GLY A 48 -3.92 -7.62 -9.63
C GLY A 48 -2.81 -8.44 -8.95
N GLY A 49 -1.66 -8.53 -9.60
CA GLY A 49 -0.48 -9.26 -9.10
C GLY A 49 0.69 -8.35 -8.76
N ILE A 50 1.49 -8.76 -7.79
CA ILE A 50 2.79 -8.19 -7.43
C ILE A 50 3.84 -9.22 -7.84
N HIS A 51 4.71 -8.86 -8.80
CA HIS A 51 5.74 -9.76 -9.31
C HIS A 51 7.08 -9.52 -8.61
N GLU A 52 8.03 -10.44 -8.75
CA GLU A 52 9.33 -10.39 -8.04
C GLU A 52 10.17 -9.15 -8.36
N PHE A 53 10.01 -8.57 -9.55
CA PHE A 53 10.66 -7.31 -9.95
C PHE A 53 9.85 -6.05 -9.61
N SER A 54 8.70 -6.18 -8.94
CA SER A 54 7.92 -5.03 -8.46
C SER A 54 8.57 -4.45 -7.21
N ASP A 55 8.40 -3.14 -6.98
CA ASP A 55 8.64 -2.57 -5.66
C ASP A 55 7.61 -3.13 -4.66
N SER A 56 8.00 -3.25 -3.40
CA SER A 56 7.12 -3.74 -2.33
C SER A 56 5.99 -2.77 -1.97
N GLN A 57 6.05 -1.48 -2.38
CA GLN A 57 5.05 -0.45 -2.11
C GLN A 57 4.02 -0.27 -3.25
#